data_AF-A0A7S4R216-F1
#
_entry.id   AF-A0A7S4R216-F1
#
_cell.length_a   1.000
_cell.length_b   1.000
_cell.length_c   1.000
_cell.angle_alpha   90.00
_cell.angle_beta   90.00
_cell.angle_gamma   90.00
#
_symmetry.space_group_name_H-M   'P 1'
#
loop_
_entity.id
_entity.type
_entity.pdbx_description
1 polymer ?
#
loop_
_entity_poly.entity_id
_entity_poly.type
_entity_poly.pdbx_seq_one_letter_code
_entity_poly.pdbx_strand_id
1 'polypeptide(L)'
;MKKHVDEEVLVPLIVGVASEVLQDFKEQLGKALNGDCGDDAVCVDDKENVQTALKEHQNWQRWFTVAKVKGAVRMKAKTKKYSKDKSWPGSEYLGDCLRAMIVCRGGKESGDTIYQTWLQLEKAFGIKKGNGRLKNNFATAGILEGDKHQKPPDMLMNVILNVEGCMAMPAEIQVHHENILDLKESKTHLLYEIYRAESINSLQDSGQTSNDTKIIKKILEEKVKVMEEKDKVLEENAKVIEENAKVIEENAKVMEEKDKVIEENAKVMEENSKV
;
A
#
# COMPACT_ATOMS: atom_id res chain seq x y z
N MET A 1 6.65 -43.21 -16.18
CA MET A 1 7.33 -43.25 -14.87
C MET A 1 7.79 -41.86 -14.41
N LYS A 2 8.75 -41.20 -15.08
CA LYS A 2 9.28 -39.86 -14.70
C LYS A 2 8.21 -38.79 -14.41
N LYS A 3 7.25 -38.61 -15.31
CA LYS A 3 6.12 -37.65 -15.13
C LYS A 3 5.24 -37.98 -13.93
N HIS A 4 5.00 -39.27 -13.68
CA HIS A 4 4.18 -39.72 -12.56
C HIS A 4 4.89 -39.50 -11.22
N VAL A 5 6.21 -39.72 -11.15
CA VAL A 5 7.02 -39.39 -9.96
C VAL A 5 6.99 -37.89 -9.68
N ASP A 6 7.18 -37.07 -10.70
CA ASP A 6 7.17 -35.60 -10.57
C ASP A 6 5.83 -35.08 -10.03
N GLU A 7 4.72 -35.54 -10.63
CA GLU A 7 3.38 -35.03 -10.32
C GLU A 7 2.73 -35.68 -9.10
N GLU A 8 2.89 -36.98 -8.90
CA GLU A 8 2.15 -37.75 -7.87
C GLU A 8 2.98 -38.07 -6.63
N VAL A 9 4.30 -37.85 -6.67
CA VAL A 9 5.18 -38.10 -5.51
C VAL A 9 5.87 -36.80 -5.08
N LEU A 10 6.65 -36.17 -5.96
CA LEU A 10 7.47 -35.01 -5.62
C LEU A 10 6.62 -33.78 -5.30
N VAL A 11 5.60 -33.48 -6.12
CA VAL A 11 4.73 -32.31 -5.84
C VAL A 11 3.98 -32.44 -4.51
N PRO A 12 3.29 -33.56 -4.18
CA PRO A 12 2.67 -33.73 -2.87
C PRO A 12 3.67 -33.64 -1.72
N LEU A 13 4.87 -34.22 -1.86
CA LEU A 13 5.94 -34.12 -0.85
C LEU A 13 6.34 -32.66 -0.61
N ILE A 14 6.63 -31.91 -1.68
CA ILE A 14 6.99 -30.48 -1.60
C ILE A 14 5.89 -29.66 -0.92
N VAL A 15 4.63 -29.91 -1.26
CA VAL A 15 3.48 -29.21 -0.65
C VAL A 15 3.31 -29.60 0.82
N GLY A 16 3.52 -30.87 1.16
CA GLY A 16 3.48 -31.36 2.54
C GLY A 16 4.55 -30.68 3.39
N VAL A 17 5.81 -30.74 2.97
CA VAL A 17 6.92 -30.09 3.68
C VAL A 17 6.73 -28.57 3.76
N ALA A 18 6.28 -27.92 2.68
CA ALA A 18 5.95 -26.50 2.71
C ALA A 18 4.89 -26.16 3.78
N SER A 19 3.94 -27.05 4.03
CA SER A 19 2.92 -26.86 5.05
C SER A 19 3.49 -27.01 6.47
N GLU A 20 4.44 -27.93 6.65
CA GLU A 20 5.14 -28.12 7.92
C GLU A 20 6.01 -26.90 8.29
N VAL A 21 6.73 -26.33 7.31
CA VAL A 21 7.69 -25.23 7.56
C VAL A 21 7.12 -23.83 7.35
N LEU A 22 5.80 -23.70 7.09
CA LEU A 22 5.17 -22.39 6.80
C LEU A 22 5.33 -21.42 7.98
N GLN A 23 5.17 -21.93 9.20
CA GLN A 23 5.27 -21.10 10.40
C GLN A 23 6.73 -20.67 10.64
N ASP A 24 7.70 -21.56 10.47
CA ASP A 24 9.13 -21.21 10.53
C ASP A 24 9.50 -20.14 9.51
N PHE A 25 8.97 -20.23 8.29
CA PHE A 25 9.17 -19.21 7.27
C PHE A 25 8.66 -17.84 7.72
N LYS A 26 7.45 -17.79 8.31
CA LYS A 26 6.85 -16.56 8.83
C LYS A 26 7.67 -15.96 9.97
N GLU A 27 8.13 -16.80 10.90
CA GLU A 27 8.93 -16.36 12.05
C GLU A 27 10.33 -15.91 11.64
N GLN A 28 11.01 -16.65 10.77
CA GLN A 28 12.32 -16.26 10.26
C GLN A 28 12.24 -14.97 9.45
N LEU A 29 11.17 -14.77 8.68
CA LEU A 29 10.94 -13.52 7.96
C LEU A 29 10.71 -12.35 8.92
N GLY A 30 9.87 -12.52 9.94
CA GLY A 30 9.65 -11.49 10.97
C GLY A 30 10.95 -11.11 11.67
N LYS A 31 11.72 -12.11 12.12
CA LYS A 31 13.05 -11.91 12.73
C LYS A 31 14.02 -11.21 11.78
N ALA A 32 14.01 -11.56 10.50
CA ALA A 32 14.89 -10.92 9.52
C ALA A 32 14.60 -9.41 9.38
N LEU A 33 13.33 -9.03 9.37
CA LEU A 33 12.92 -7.65 9.14
C LEU A 33 13.05 -6.78 10.40
N ASN A 34 12.71 -7.33 11.57
CA ASN A 34 12.74 -6.60 12.84
C ASN A 34 14.11 -6.67 13.57
N GLY A 35 14.96 -7.63 13.19
CA GLY A 35 16.22 -7.89 13.90
C GLY A 35 15.97 -8.22 15.39
N ASP A 36 16.92 -7.82 16.25
CA ASP A 36 16.81 -7.99 17.70
C ASP A 36 16.17 -6.77 18.42
N CYS A 37 15.99 -5.63 17.73
CA CYS A 37 15.77 -4.34 18.38
C CYS A 37 14.70 -3.42 17.74
N GLY A 38 14.07 -3.78 16.61
CA GLY A 38 13.21 -2.86 15.86
C GLY A 38 11.87 -3.46 15.47
N ASP A 39 10.77 -2.96 16.04
CA ASP A 39 9.41 -3.35 15.66
C ASP A 39 8.85 -2.47 14.52
N ASP A 40 9.63 -2.29 13.45
CA ASP A 40 9.25 -1.43 12.32
C ASP A 40 8.60 -2.20 11.14
N ALA A 41 8.63 -3.54 11.19
CA ALA A 41 7.95 -4.44 10.27
C ALA A 41 6.73 -5.10 10.94
N VAL A 42 5.55 -4.85 10.37
CA VAL A 42 4.28 -5.40 10.86
C VAL A 42 3.89 -6.62 10.02
N CYS A 43 3.70 -7.76 10.68
CA CYS A 43 3.08 -8.91 10.02
C CYS A 43 1.57 -8.71 9.97
N VAL A 44 0.98 -8.73 8.79
CA VAL A 44 -0.47 -8.64 8.59
C VAL A 44 -1.00 -10.03 8.22
N ASP A 45 -2.09 -10.47 8.84
CA ASP A 45 -2.73 -11.74 8.47
C ASP A 45 -3.43 -11.60 7.11
N ASP A 46 -3.39 -12.66 6.29
CA ASP A 46 -4.07 -12.71 4.99
C ASP A 46 -5.58 -12.39 5.05
N LYS A 47 -6.21 -12.53 6.23
CA LYS A 47 -7.64 -12.22 6.44
C LYS A 47 -7.92 -10.81 6.97
N GLU A 48 -6.88 -10.08 7.36
CA GLU A 48 -7.01 -8.79 8.00
C GLU A 48 -6.87 -7.65 6.97
N ASN A 49 -7.63 -6.58 7.17
CA ASN A 49 -7.45 -5.37 6.38
C ASN A 49 -6.13 -4.70 6.81
N VAL A 50 -5.21 -4.51 5.86
CA VAL A 50 -3.90 -3.89 6.10
C VAL A 50 -4.03 -2.54 6.82
N GLN A 51 -4.97 -1.68 6.44
CA GLN A 51 -5.17 -0.37 7.07
C GLN A 51 -5.67 -0.49 8.52
N THR A 52 -6.37 -1.56 8.87
CA THR A 52 -6.78 -1.82 10.24
C THR A 52 -5.58 -2.29 11.07
N ALA A 53 -4.83 -3.28 10.57
CA ALA A 53 -3.64 -3.80 11.23
C ALA A 53 -2.64 -2.68 11.52
N LEU A 54 -2.39 -1.78 10.56
CA LEU A 54 -1.39 -0.72 10.70
C LEU A 54 -1.79 0.43 11.61
N LYS A 55 -3.09 0.62 11.95
CA LYS A 55 -3.52 1.70 12.85
C LYS A 55 -2.92 1.59 14.24
N GLU A 56 -2.65 0.37 14.68
CA GLU A 56 -2.08 0.08 16.00
C GLU A 56 -0.56 0.33 16.05
N HIS A 57 0.07 0.55 14.89
CA HIS A 57 1.51 0.77 14.76
C HIS A 57 1.78 2.17 14.22
N GLN A 58 2.26 3.11 15.03
CA GLN A 58 2.51 4.48 14.53
C GLN A 58 3.81 4.62 13.72
N ASN A 59 4.78 3.74 13.98
CA ASN A 59 6.15 3.86 13.46
C ASN A 59 6.53 2.81 12.41
N TRP A 60 5.56 2.06 11.86
CA TRP A 60 5.85 1.06 10.85
C TRP A 60 6.53 1.70 9.62
N GLN A 61 7.54 1.00 9.13
CA GLN A 61 8.25 1.32 7.88
C GLN A 61 7.95 0.30 6.79
N ARG A 62 7.51 -0.90 7.18
CA ARG A 62 7.11 -1.93 6.26
C ARG A 62 6.03 -2.82 6.88
N TRP A 63 5.27 -3.46 6.02
CA TRP A 63 4.37 -4.52 6.43
C TRP A 63 4.57 -5.71 5.51
N PHE A 64 4.23 -6.90 6.00
CA PHE A 64 4.39 -8.11 5.21
C PHE A 64 3.29 -9.12 5.49
N THR A 65 3.00 -9.94 4.48
CA THR A 65 2.09 -11.07 4.56
C THR A 65 2.82 -12.33 4.12
N VAL A 66 2.41 -13.47 4.67
CA VAL A 66 2.89 -14.79 4.25
C VAL A 66 1.68 -15.57 3.76
N ALA A 67 1.65 -15.79 2.45
CA ALA A 67 0.54 -16.46 1.81
C ALA A 67 0.47 -17.94 2.22
N LYS A 68 -0.74 -18.47 2.23
CA LYS A 68 -0.97 -19.92 2.32
C LYS A 68 -0.13 -20.69 1.29
N VAL A 69 0.26 -21.92 1.67
CA VAL A 69 0.98 -22.84 0.79
C VAL A 69 0.23 -23.00 -0.54
N LYS A 70 0.97 -22.89 -1.64
CA LYS A 70 0.40 -23.06 -2.97
C LYS A 70 -0.09 -24.49 -3.16
N GLY A 71 -1.39 -24.63 -3.44
CA GLY A 71 -2.04 -25.93 -3.56
C GLY A 71 -1.45 -26.83 -4.66
N ALA A 72 -1.52 -28.14 -4.43
CA ALA A 72 -0.91 -29.17 -5.27
C ALA A 72 -1.33 -29.09 -6.75
N VAL A 73 -2.60 -28.80 -7.05
CA VAL A 73 -3.09 -28.66 -8.44
C VAL A 73 -2.29 -27.59 -9.20
N ARG A 74 -2.07 -26.43 -8.56
CA ARG A 74 -1.31 -25.33 -9.16
C ARG A 74 0.16 -25.69 -9.30
N MET A 75 0.72 -26.40 -8.32
CA MET A 75 2.11 -26.86 -8.36
C MET A 75 2.33 -27.88 -9.48
N LYS A 76 1.44 -28.86 -9.64
CA LYS A 76 1.46 -29.83 -10.77
C LYS A 76 1.43 -29.12 -12.12
N ALA A 77 0.60 -28.08 -12.28
CA ALA A 77 0.52 -27.31 -13.52
C ALA A 77 1.85 -26.59 -13.85
N LYS A 78 2.54 -26.05 -12.84
CA LYS A 78 3.87 -25.44 -13.01
C LYS A 78 4.94 -26.46 -13.33
N THR A 79 4.97 -27.58 -12.60
CA THR A 79 5.88 -28.71 -12.85
C THR A 79 5.78 -29.15 -14.30
N LYS A 80 4.55 -29.38 -14.82
CA LYS A 80 4.31 -29.73 -16.24
C LYS A 80 4.90 -28.73 -17.23
N LYS A 81 4.87 -27.44 -16.92
CA LYS A 81 5.49 -26.41 -17.76
C LYS A 81 7.00 -26.55 -17.74
N TYR A 82 7.61 -26.69 -16.56
CA TYR A 82 9.05 -26.86 -16.44
C TYR A 82 9.56 -28.16 -17.06
N SER A 83 8.84 -29.27 -16.94
CA SER A 83 9.24 -30.53 -17.58
C SER A 83 9.21 -30.47 -19.12
N LYS A 84 8.58 -29.45 -19.73
CA LYS A 84 8.64 -29.18 -21.17
C LYS A 84 9.84 -28.32 -21.55
N ASP A 85 10.11 -27.29 -20.76
CA ASP A 85 11.09 -26.25 -21.07
C ASP A 85 12.49 -26.55 -20.49
N LYS A 86 12.60 -27.52 -19.58
CA LYS A 86 13.80 -27.77 -18.76
C LYS A 86 14.04 -29.27 -18.52
N SER A 87 15.18 -29.60 -17.91
CA SER A 87 15.51 -30.97 -17.53
C SER A 87 14.52 -31.53 -16.51
N TRP A 88 14.32 -32.85 -16.52
CA TRP A 88 13.59 -33.53 -15.46
C TRP A 88 14.50 -33.70 -14.22
N PRO A 89 13.98 -33.58 -12.98
CA PRO A 89 12.57 -33.37 -12.62
C PRO A 89 12.13 -31.90 -12.74
N GLY A 90 10.91 -31.69 -13.24
CA GLY A 90 10.34 -30.35 -13.35
C GLY A 90 10.06 -29.71 -11.99
N SER A 91 9.85 -30.54 -10.95
CA SER A 91 9.67 -30.08 -9.57
C SER A 91 10.87 -29.34 -9.00
N GLU A 92 12.09 -29.58 -9.52
CA GLU A 92 13.32 -28.89 -9.11
C GLU A 92 13.23 -27.37 -9.33
N TYR A 93 12.41 -26.94 -10.28
CA TYR A 93 12.26 -25.53 -10.63
C TYR A 93 11.09 -24.82 -9.93
N LEU A 94 10.44 -25.50 -9.00
CA LEU A 94 9.41 -24.91 -8.15
C LEU A 94 10.09 -24.03 -7.10
N GLY A 95 9.88 -22.72 -7.17
CA GLY A 95 10.50 -21.75 -6.25
C GLY A 95 9.53 -20.94 -5.40
N ASP A 96 8.23 -21.18 -5.53
CA ASP A 96 7.19 -20.30 -5.00
C ASP A 96 6.04 -21.08 -4.34
N CYS A 97 6.38 -22.23 -3.73
CA CYS A 97 5.43 -23.00 -2.93
C CYS A 97 5.06 -22.22 -1.66
N LEU A 98 6.09 -21.69 -0.99
CA LEU A 98 6.00 -20.66 0.05
C LEU A 98 6.17 -19.28 -0.59
N ARG A 99 5.38 -18.30 -0.14
CA ARG A 99 5.46 -16.94 -0.66
C ARG A 99 5.20 -15.89 0.40
N ALA A 100 5.97 -14.81 0.37
CA ALA A 100 5.72 -13.63 1.17
C ALA A 100 5.70 -12.37 0.29
N MET A 101 4.90 -11.40 0.72
CA MET A 101 4.91 -10.04 0.18
C MET A 101 5.37 -9.10 1.28
N ILE A 102 6.28 -8.20 0.96
CA ILE A 102 6.72 -7.12 1.82
C ILE A 102 6.46 -5.81 1.09
N VAL A 103 5.90 -4.85 1.79
CA VAL A 103 5.58 -3.53 1.26
C VAL A 103 6.28 -2.49 2.12
N CYS A 104 7.19 -1.76 1.50
CA CYS A 104 7.89 -0.64 2.12
C CYS A 104 7.03 0.62 2.00
N ARG A 105 6.91 1.34 3.12
CA ARG A 105 6.15 2.59 3.22
C ARG A 105 6.64 3.62 2.22
N GLY A 106 5.70 4.33 1.62
CA GLY A 106 6.02 5.46 0.74
C GLY A 106 6.54 6.67 1.50
N GLY A 107 7.38 7.47 0.85
CA GLY A 107 7.92 8.71 1.43
C GLY A 107 9.30 9.05 0.91
N LYS A 108 9.89 10.12 1.45
CA LYS A 108 11.20 10.63 1.04
C LYS A 108 12.33 9.61 1.26
N GLU A 109 12.20 8.76 2.28
CA GLU A 109 13.19 7.74 2.67
C GLU A 109 12.86 6.33 2.17
N SER A 110 11.80 6.18 1.36
CA SER A 110 11.33 4.87 0.88
C SER A 110 12.38 4.05 0.14
N GLY A 111 13.29 4.70 -0.60
CA GLY A 111 14.42 4.05 -1.26
C GLY A 111 15.38 3.38 -0.26
N ASP A 112 15.66 4.05 0.87
CA ASP A 112 16.49 3.52 1.94
C ASP A 112 15.79 2.35 2.62
N THR A 113 14.48 2.45 2.88
CA THR A 113 13.70 1.33 3.45
C THR A 113 13.75 0.08 2.57
N ILE A 114 13.64 0.24 1.24
CA ILE A 114 13.75 -0.88 0.29
C ILE A 114 15.15 -1.48 0.31
N TYR A 115 16.19 -0.64 0.32
CA TYR A 115 17.57 -1.10 0.35
C TYR A 115 17.91 -1.82 1.66
N GLN A 116 17.50 -1.29 2.82
CA GLN A 116 17.67 -1.95 4.11
C GLN A 116 16.91 -3.27 4.19
N THR A 117 15.71 -3.33 3.64
CA THR A 117 14.93 -4.57 3.51
C THR A 117 15.71 -5.62 2.72
N TRP A 118 16.31 -5.23 1.59
CA TRP A 118 17.18 -6.13 0.81
C TRP A 118 18.35 -6.64 1.66
N LEU A 119 19.10 -5.77 2.32
CA LEU A 119 20.29 -6.16 3.11
C LEU A 119 19.94 -7.12 4.25
N GLN A 120 18.83 -6.88 4.94
CA GLN A 120 18.33 -7.75 6.00
C GLN A 120 17.97 -9.14 5.47
N LEU A 121 17.25 -9.22 4.36
CA LEU A 121 16.89 -10.48 3.73
C LEU A 121 18.10 -11.22 3.14
N GLU A 122 19.01 -10.51 2.50
CA GLU A 122 20.26 -11.06 1.96
C GLU A 122 21.07 -11.72 3.07
N LYS A 123 21.22 -11.04 4.21
CA LYS A 123 21.92 -11.56 5.38
C LYS A 123 21.17 -12.75 6.01
N ALA A 124 19.87 -12.61 6.27
CA ALA A 124 19.08 -13.59 7.01
C ALA A 124 18.88 -14.91 6.25
N PHE A 125 18.79 -14.86 4.93
CA PHE A 125 18.60 -16.04 4.07
C PHE A 125 19.88 -16.44 3.32
N GLY A 126 20.99 -15.72 3.53
CA GLY A 126 22.28 -15.98 2.91
C GLY A 126 22.24 -15.95 1.38
N ILE A 127 21.52 -14.98 0.82
CA ILE A 127 21.23 -14.91 -0.62
C ILE A 127 22.52 -14.60 -1.38
N LYS A 128 22.90 -15.50 -2.29
CA LYS A 128 24.10 -15.37 -3.13
C LYS A 128 23.98 -16.25 -4.36
N LYS A 129 24.91 -16.13 -5.30
CA LYS A 129 24.96 -17.03 -6.47
C LYS A 129 25.01 -18.49 -6.00
N GLY A 130 24.04 -19.29 -6.44
CA GLY A 130 23.90 -20.70 -6.03
C GLY A 130 23.09 -20.93 -4.75
N ASN A 131 22.72 -19.88 -4.02
CA ASN A 131 21.83 -19.96 -2.86
C ASN A 131 20.77 -18.87 -2.94
N GLY A 132 19.65 -19.19 -3.61
CA GLY A 132 18.61 -18.24 -3.94
C GLY A 132 18.86 -17.47 -5.24
N ARG A 133 18.00 -16.48 -5.50
CA ARG A 133 18.02 -15.64 -6.71
C ARG A 133 17.43 -14.28 -6.42
N LEU A 134 18.07 -13.21 -6.88
CA LEU A 134 17.50 -11.87 -6.93
C LEU A 134 17.09 -11.52 -8.38
N LYS A 135 15.87 -11.03 -8.54
CA LYS A 135 15.42 -10.31 -9.72
C LYS A 135 15.01 -8.90 -9.31
N ASN A 136 15.87 -7.92 -9.60
CA ASN A 136 15.62 -6.52 -9.27
C ASN A 136 15.05 -5.78 -10.48
N ASN A 137 13.72 -5.56 -10.50
CA ASN A 137 13.07 -4.79 -11.56
C ASN A 137 13.12 -3.27 -11.30
N PHE A 138 13.46 -2.80 -10.09
CA PHE A 138 13.72 -1.37 -9.84
C PHE A 138 14.88 -0.84 -10.69
N ALA A 139 15.93 -1.63 -10.87
CA ALA A 139 17.10 -1.24 -11.66
C ALA A 139 16.83 -1.14 -13.18
N THR A 140 15.71 -1.69 -13.65
CA THR A 140 15.39 -1.77 -15.10
C THR A 140 14.16 -0.96 -15.48
N ALA A 141 13.47 -0.38 -14.49
CA ALA A 141 12.28 0.43 -14.71
C ALA A 141 12.61 1.72 -15.47
N GLY A 142 11.79 2.06 -16.47
CA GLY A 142 11.97 3.28 -17.27
C GLY A 142 13.01 3.18 -18.38
N ILE A 143 13.74 2.06 -18.52
CA ILE A 143 14.65 1.83 -19.65
C ILE A 143 13.84 1.39 -20.88
N LEU A 144 13.56 2.33 -21.78
CA LEU A 144 12.69 2.14 -22.95
C LEU A 144 13.37 1.43 -24.14
N GLU A 145 14.58 0.90 -23.96
CA GLU A 145 15.33 0.20 -25.01
C GLU A 145 14.71 -1.17 -25.36
N GLY A 146 13.55 -1.13 -26.04
CA GLY A 146 12.99 -2.24 -26.79
C GLY A 146 11.96 -3.13 -26.08
N ASP A 147 11.80 -3.06 -24.76
CA ASP A 147 10.78 -3.86 -24.05
C ASP A 147 9.45 -3.11 -23.92
N LYS A 148 8.50 -3.44 -24.80
CA LYS A 148 7.13 -2.91 -24.79
C LYS A 148 6.29 -3.41 -23.61
N HIS A 149 6.84 -4.30 -22.79
CA HIS A 149 6.18 -4.94 -21.65
C HIS A 149 6.94 -4.70 -20.34
N GLN A 150 7.32 -3.45 -20.07
CA GLN A 150 7.86 -3.08 -18.78
C GLN A 150 6.90 -3.48 -17.65
N LYS A 151 7.45 -4.19 -16.66
CA LYS A 151 6.74 -4.55 -15.44
C LYS A 151 6.87 -3.43 -14.43
N PRO A 152 5.87 -3.22 -13.56
CA PRO A 152 6.01 -2.32 -12.43
C PRO A 152 7.29 -2.66 -11.63
N PRO A 153 8.00 -1.64 -11.12
CA PRO A 153 9.21 -1.85 -10.32
C PRO A 153 8.92 -2.68 -9.05
N ASP A 154 9.62 -3.80 -8.89
CA ASP A 154 9.58 -4.66 -7.70
C ASP A 154 10.91 -5.44 -7.56
N MET A 155 11.14 -6.05 -6.40
CA MET A 155 12.19 -7.06 -6.24
C MET A 155 11.55 -8.41 -5.98
N LEU A 156 11.95 -9.42 -6.74
CA LEU A 156 11.55 -10.81 -6.51
C LEU A 156 12.77 -11.62 -6.11
N MET A 157 12.67 -12.30 -4.98
CA MET A 157 13.75 -13.04 -4.38
C MET A 157 13.31 -14.48 -4.19
N ASN A 158 14.07 -15.45 -4.71
CA ASN A 158 13.96 -16.83 -4.24
C ASN A 158 14.97 -17.00 -3.11
N VAL A 159 14.50 -17.43 -1.95
CA VAL A 159 15.32 -17.75 -0.77
C VAL A 159 15.25 -19.24 -0.49
N ILE A 160 16.24 -19.78 0.20
CA ILE A 160 16.25 -21.18 0.65
C ILE A 160 16.05 -21.20 2.15
N LEU A 161 14.96 -21.81 2.59
CA LEU A 161 14.63 -22.05 3.98
C LEU A 161 15.20 -23.40 4.42
N ASN A 162 16.00 -23.38 5.48
CA ASN A 162 16.55 -24.59 6.08
C ASN A 162 15.97 -24.74 7.49
N VAL A 163 15.02 -25.66 7.64
CA VAL A 163 14.46 -26.05 8.94
C VAL A 163 15.01 -27.42 9.30
N GLU A 164 15.44 -27.59 10.55
CA GLU A 164 15.98 -28.85 11.03
C GLU A 164 14.96 -29.99 10.84
N GLY A 165 15.43 -31.13 10.33
CA GLY A 165 14.58 -32.29 10.05
C GLY A 165 13.74 -32.20 8.77
N CYS A 166 13.76 -31.07 8.05
CA CYS A 166 13.02 -30.89 6.80
C CYS A 166 13.96 -30.81 5.59
N MET A 167 13.45 -31.14 4.40
CA MET A 167 14.18 -30.82 3.17
C MET A 167 14.27 -29.30 2.99
N ALA A 168 15.36 -28.82 2.39
CA ALA A 168 15.53 -27.39 2.10
C ALA A 168 14.40 -26.91 1.18
N MET A 169 13.74 -25.82 1.56
CA MET A 169 12.53 -25.34 0.90
C MET A 169 12.76 -23.99 0.24
N PRO A 170 12.60 -23.87 -1.09
CA PRO A 170 12.62 -22.58 -1.74
C PRO A 170 11.33 -21.79 -1.43
N ALA A 171 11.48 -20.53 -1.08
CA ALA A 171 10.39 -19.58 -0.89
C ALA A 171 10.59 -18.35 -1.79
N GLU A 172 9.49 -17.74 -2.24
CA GLU A 172 9.53 -16.48 -2.98
C GLU A 172 9.17 -15.32 -2.06
N ILE A 173 10.03 -14.31 -1.98
CA ILE A 173 9.75 -13.05 -1.29
C ILE A 173 9.66 -11.96 -2.35
N GLN A 174 8.58 -11.18 -2.33
CA GLN A 174 8.41 -10.02 -3.19
C GLN A 174 8.44 -8.74 -2.36
N VAL A 175 9.30 -7.79 -2.72
CA VAL A 175 9.39 -6.47 -2.08
C VAL A 175 8.81 -5.42 -3.03
N HIS A 176 7.81 -4.69 -2.54
CA HIS A 176 7.14 -3.61 -3.27
C HIS A 176 7.31 -2.27 -2.54
N HIS A 177 7.25 -1.20 -3.31
CA HIS A 177 7.00 0.13 -2.77
C HIS A 177 5.48 0.36 -2.71
N GLU A 178 4.97 0.89 -1.59
CA GLU A 178 3.52 1.14 -1.35
C GLU A 178 2.82 1.83 -2.53
N ASN A 179 3.24 3.05 -2.89
CA ASN A 179 2.66 3.78 -4.02
C ASN A 179 2.67 3.02 -5.37
N ILE A 180 3.69 2.18 -5.61
CA ILE A 180 3.78 1.39 -6.84
C ILE A 180 2.80 0.22 -6.78
N LEU A 181 2.69 -0.43 -5.62
CA LEU A 181 1.73 -1.50 -5.39
C LEU A 181 0.30 -0.98 -5.53
N ASP A 182 -0.03 0.16 -4.92
CA ASP A 182 -1.35 0.79 -5.04
C ASP A 182 -1.72 1.06 -6.50
N LEU A 183 -0.78 1.57 -7.29
CA LEU A 183 -0.97 1.78 -8.74
C LEU A 183 -1.14 0.46 -9.50
N LYS A 184 -0.39 -0.58 -9.13
CA LYS A 184 -0.45 -1.91 -9.73
C LYS A 184 -1.78 -2.60 -9.42
N GLU A 185 -2.25 -2.54 -8.18
CA GLU A 185 -3.49 -3.16 -7.75
C GLU A 185 -4.71 -2.41 -8.30
N SER A 186 -4.73 -1.07 -8.17
CA SER A 186 -5.86 -0.26 -8.63
C SER A 186 -6.13 -0.33 -10.13
N LYS A 187 -5.08 -0.44 -10.96
CA LYS A 187 -5.24 -0.43 -12.43
C LYS A 187 -4.98 -1.78 -13.09
N THR A 188 -3.93 -2.49 -12.68
CA THR A 188 -3.45 -3.67 -13.41
C THR A 188 -4.13 -4.95 -12.91
N HIS A 189 -4.39 -5.07 -11.61
CA HIS A 189 -5.03 -6.27 -11.06
C HIS A 189 -6.49 -6.38 -11.50
N LEU A 190 -7.23 -5.26 -11.48
CA LEU A 190 -8.59 -5.19 -12.02
C LEU A 190 -8.67 -5.63 -13.50
N LEU A 191 -7.78 -5.12 -14.36
CA LEU A 191 -7.74 -5.49 -15.78
C LEU A 191 -7.42 -6.98 -15.98
N TYR A 192 -6.52 -7.51 -15.15
CA TYR A 192 -6.10 -8.91 -15.21
C TYR A 192 -7.16 -9.88 -14.68
N GLU A 193 -7.90 -9.49 -13.63
CA GLU A 193 -9.06 -10.23 -13.16
C GLU A 193 -10.14 -10.27 -14.24
N ILE A 194 -10.45 -9.13 -14.87
CA ILE A 194 -11.39 -9.05 -15.99
C ILE A 194 -10.97 -9.97 -17.14
N TYR A 195 -9.69 -9.93 -17.53
CA TYR A 195 -9.19 -10.76 -18.64
C TYR A 195 -9.23 -12.26 -18.34
N ARG A 196 -9.05 -12.66 -17.08
CA ARG A 196 -9.01 -14.07 -16.68
C ARG A 196 -10.33 -14.65 -16.23
N ALA A 197 -11.32 -13.80 -15.98
CA ALA A 197 -12.64 -14.23 -15.61
C ALA A 197 -13.21 -15.14 -16.71
N GLU A 198 -13.63 -16.34 -16.32
CA GLU A 198 -14.30 -17.26 -17.23
C GLU A 198 -15.71 -16.76 -17.57
N SER A 199 -16.29 -15.91 -16.71
CA SER A 199 -17.58 -15.26 -16.93
C SER A 199 -17.74 -13.99 -16.08
N ILE A 200 -18.70 -13.13 -16.44
CA ILE A 200 -18.98 -11.90 -15.69
C ILE A 200 -19.41 -12.17 -14.24
N ASN A 201 -20.05 -13.32 -13.98
CA ASN A 201 -20.47 -13.72 -12.64
C ASN A 201 -19.25 -14.06 -11.74
N SER A 202 -18.15 -14.55 -12.32
CA SER A 202 -16.91 -14.83 -11.57
C SER A 202 -16.18 -13.57 -11.07
N LEU A 203 -16.54 -12.39 -11.60
CA LEU A 203 -16.05 -11.09 -11.12
C LEU A 203 -16.93 -10.51 -10.00
N GLN A 204 -18.16 -11.00 -9.85
CA GLN A 204 -19.09 -10.50 -8.82
C GLN A 204 -18.77 -11.07 -7.43
N ASP A 205 -18.13 -12.24 -7.35
CA ASP A 205 -17.72 -12.85 -6.08
C ASP A 205 -16.38 -12.32 -5.55
N SER A 206 -15.48 -11.80 -6.40
CA SER A 206 -14.26 -11.09 -5.94
C SER A 206 -14.58 -9.69 -5.40
N GLY A 207 -15.71 -9.14 -5.85
CA GLY A 207 -16.35 -7.96 -5.29
C GLY A 207 -17.54 -8.32 -4.40
N GLN A 208 -17.36 -9.23 -3.42
CA GLN A 208 -18.23 -9.18 -2.25
C GLN A 208 -18.21 -7.73 -1.78
N THR A 209 -19.35 -7.03 -1.86
CA THR A 209 -19.52 -5.68 -1.32
C THR A 209 -19.07 -5.72 0.13
N SER A 210 -17.79 -5.45 0.36
CA SER A 210 -17.20 -5.47 1.68
C SER A 210 -17.94 -4.44 2.49
N ASN A 211 -18.09 -4.69 3.79
CA ASN A 211 -18.59 -3.65 4.70
C ASN A 211 -17.83 -2.33 4.49
N ASP A 212 -16.58 -2.38 4.03
CA ASP A 212 -15.77 -1.22 3.66
C ASP A 212 -16.38 -0.37 2.53
N THR A 213 -17.02 -0.95 1.52
CA THR A 213 -17.69 -0.15 0.45
C THR A 213 -18.94 0.56 0.99
N LYS A 214 -19.68 -0.10 1.89
CA LYS A 214 -20.81 0.53 2.60
C LYS A 214 -20.35 1.60 3.58
N ILE A 215 -19.25 1.37 4.28
CA ILE A 215 -18.64 2.32 5.22
C ILE A 215 -18.08 3.52 4.45
N ILE A 216 -17.37 3.32 3.35
CA ILE A 216 -16.86 4.39 2.47
C ILE A 216 -18.03 5.22 1.93
N LYS A 217 -19.11 4.57 1.46
CA LYS A 217 -20.32 5.28 1.02
C LYS A 217 -20.92 6.12 2.15
N LYS A 218 -21.03 5.56 3.36
CA LYS A 218 -21.55 6.27 4.53
C LYS A 218 -20.66 7.45 4.96
N ILE A 219 -19.34 7.29 4.92
CA ILE A 219 -18.36 8.35 5.19
C ILE A 219 -18.46 9.46 4.13
N LEU A 220 -18.64 9.09 2.85
CA LEU A 220 -18.88 10.06 1.77
C LEU A 220 -20.17 10.86 2.00
N GLU A 221 -21.26 10.18 2.37
CA GLU A 221 -22.54 10.83 2.71
C GLU A 221 -22.41 11.77 3.91
N GLU A 222 -21.69 11.37 4.96
CA GLU A 222 -21.41 12.24 6.12
C GLU A 222 -20.52 13.44 5.74
N LYS A 223 -19.50 13.25 4.91
CA LYS A 223 -18.66 14.37 4.42
C LYS A 223 -19.44 15.36 3.57
N VAL A 224 -20.39 14.90 2.76
CA VAL A 224 -21.27 15.78 1.98
C VAL A 224 -22.14 16.63 2.92
N LYS A 225 -22.73 16.04 3.96
CA LYS A 225 -23.51 16.79 4.96
C LYS A 225 -22.69 17.85 5.69
N VAL A 226 -21.47 17.51 6.11
CA VAL A 226 -20.55 18.47 6.76
C VAL A 226 -20.19 19.62 5.82
N MET A 227 -20.07 19.35 4.52
CA MET A 227 -19.80 20.38 3.52
C MET A 227 -21.01 21.30 3.33
N GLU A 228 -22.23 20.75 3.27
CA GLU A 228 -23.47 21.53 3.23
C GLU A 228 -23.66 22.41 4.49
N GLU A 229 -23.29 21.91 5.67
CA GLU A 229 -23.30 22.71 6.91
C GLU A 229 -22.26 23.83 6.88
N LYS A 230 -21.05 23.56 6.37
CA LYS A 230 -20.02 24.61 6.18
C LYS A 230 -20.47 25.69 5.21
N ASP A 231 -21.16 25.32 4.14
CA ASP A 231 -21.68 26.27 3.17
C ASP A 231 -22.75 27.19 3.79
N LYS A 232 -23.63 26.64 4.66
CA LYS A 232 -24.60 27.45 5.43
C LYS A 232 -23.91 28.44 6.38
N VAL A 233 -22.87 27.99 7.10
CA VAL A 233 -22.10 28.86 7.99
C VAL A 233 -21.37 29.96 7.21
N LEU A 234 -20.85 29.65 6.02
CA LEU A 234 -20.28 30.65 5.12
C LEU A 234 -21.30 31.70 4.68
N GLU A 235 -22.54 31.28 4.37
CA GLU A 235 -23.63 32.19 4.00
C GLU A 235 -24.05 33.09 5.17
N GLU A 236 -24.14 32.55 6.39
CA GLU A 236 -24.41 33.34 7.59
C GLU A 236 -23.30 34.35 7.88
N ASN A 237 -22.03 33.93 7.78
CA ASN A 237 -20.88 34.83 7.94
C ASN A 237 -20.88 35.95 6.89
N ALA A 238 -21.29 35.66 5.65
CA ALA A 238 -21.41 36.69 4.61
C ALA A 238 -22.48 37.74 4.97
N LYS A 239 -23.62 37.33 5.53
CA LYS A 239 -24.67 38.25 6.01
C LYS A 239 -24.16 39.14 7.15
N VAL A 240 -23.43 38.56 8.11
CA VAL A 240 -22.82 39.32 9.21
C VAL A 240 -21.80 40.34 8.70
N ILE A 241 -20.99 39.99 7.70
CA ILE A 241 -20.05 40.93 7.06
C ILE A 241 -20.81 42.09 6.40
N GLU A 242 -21.92 41.82 5.72
CA GLU A 242 -22.74 42.86 5.10
C GLU A 242 -23.37 43.80 6.14
N GLU A 243 -23.89 43.27 7.25
CA GLU A 243 -24.40 44.08 8.37
C GLU A 243 -23.30 44.95 8.99
N ASN A 244 -22.12 44.38 9.24
CA ASN A 244 -20.97 45.13 9.76
C ASN A 244 -20.54 46.25 8.80
N ALA A 245 -20.60 46.02 7.49
CA ALA A 245 -20.30 47.05 6.50
C ALA A 245 -21.29 48.23 6.58
N LYS A 246 -22.59 47.96 6.76
CA LYS A 246 -23.61 49.01 6.95
C LYS A 246 -23.36 49.83 8.22
N VAL A 247 -23.01 49.16 9.33
CA VAL A 247 -22.66 49.84 10.59
C VAL A 247 -21.43 50.74 10.43
N ILE A 248 -20.41 50.30 9.68
CA ILE A 248 -19.23 51.12 9.39
C ILE A 248 -19.62 52.36 8.58
N GLU A 249 -20.50 52.23 7.59
CA GLU A 249 -20.99 53.35 6.78
C GLU A 249 -21.77 54.37 7.63
N GLU A 250 -22.65 53.91 8.52
CA GLU A 250 -23.37 54.79 9.45
C GLU A 250 -22.41 55.54 10.39
N ASN A 251 -21.42 54.83 10.96
CA ASN A 251 -20.41 55.45 11.81
C ASN A 251 -19.58 56.51 11.07
N ALA A 252 -19.29 56.30 9.79
CA ALA A 252 -18.61 57.30 8.96
C ALA A 252 -19.45 58.57 8.78
N LYS A 253 -20.76 58.44 8.52
CA LYS A 253 -21.68 59.60 8.42
C LYS A 253 -21.74 60.39 9.73
N VAL A 254 -21.82 59.70 10.87
CA VAL A 254 -21.81 60.36 12.19
C VAL A 254 -20.50 61.12 12.44
N MET A 255 -19.38 60.60 11.95
CA MET A 255 -18.09 61.28 12.06
C MET A 255 -18.05 62.56 11.21
N GLU A 256 -18.52 62.51 9.96
CA GLU A 256 -18.63 63.70 9.11
C GLU A 256 -19.54 64.79 9.72
N GLU A 257 -20.65 64.41 10.36
CA GLU A 257 -21.51 65.36 11.07
C GLU A 257 -20.79 66.00 12.25
N LYS A 258 -20.04 65.22 13.03
CA LYS A 258 -19.22 65.76 14.13
C LYS A 258 -18.16 66.73 13.63
N ASP A 259 -17.51 66.44 12.53
CA ASP A 259 -16.50 67.33 11.93
C ASP A 259 -17.10 68.66 11.50
N LYS A 260 -18.32 68.67 10.91
CA LYS A 260 -19.04 69.91 10.57
C LYS A 260 -19.36 70.74 11.82
N VAL A 261 -19.83 70.10 12.89
CA VAL A 261 -20.11 70.79 14.16
C VAL A 261 -18.84 71.39 14.77
N ILE A 262 -17.71 70.70 14.69
CA ILE A 262 -16.41 71.22 15.13
C ILE A 262 -16.01 72.45 14.30
N GLU A 263 -16.19 72.42 12.98
CA GLU A 263 -15.90 73.56 12.11
C GLU A 263 -16.78 74.79 12.41
N GLU A 264 -18.08 74.58 12.64
CA GLU A 264 -18.98 75.66 13.06
C GLU A 264 -18.58 76.25 14.42
N ASN A 265 -18.27 75.42 15.41
CA ASN A 265 -17.82 75.87 16.72
C ASN A 265 -16.50 76.66 16.62
N ALA A 266 -15.57 76.25 15.74
CA ALA A 266 -14.34 76.98 15.50
C ALA A 266 -14.59 78.37 14.90
N LYS A 267 -15.52 78.49 13.94
CA LYS A 267 -15.93 79.80 13.37
C LYS A 267 -16.54 80.72 14.42
N VAL A 268 -17.43 80.20 15.27
CA VAL A 268 -18.05 80.98 16.37
C VAL A 268 -16.98 81.46 17.36
N MET A 269 -15.99 80.63 17.71
CA MET A 269 -14.88 81.04 18.55
C MET A 269 -14.03 82.14 17.90
N GLU A 270 -13.77 82.06 16.60
CA GLU A 270 -13.03 83.08 15.86
C GLU A 270 -13.78 84.42 15.83
N GLU A 271 -15.09 84.40 15.60
CA GLU A 271 -15.94 85.60 15.68
C GLU A 271 -15.94 86.21 17.08
N ASN A 272 -16.11 85.41 18.12
CA ASN A 272 -16.07 85.87 19.52
C ASN A 272 -14.72 86.47 19.92
N SER A 273 -13.61 86.05 19.28
CA SER A 273 -12.27 86.59 19.54
C SER A 273 -11.99 87.93 18.84
N LYS A 274 -12.85 88.35 17.91
CA LYS A 274 -12.74 89.61 17.14
C LYS A 274 -13.59 90.75 17.73
N VAL A 275 -14.34 90.49 18.80
CA VAL A 275 -15.12 91.47 19.59
C VAL A 275 -14.32 91.92 20.81
#